data_AF-A0A6G3SD31-F1
#
_entry.id   AF-A0A6G3SD31-F1
#
_cell.length_a   1.000
_cell.length_b   1.000
_cell.length_c   1.000
_cell.angle_alpha   90.00
_cell.angle_beta   90.00
_cell.angle_gamma   90.00
#
_symmetry.space_group_name_H-M   'P 1'
#
loop_
_entity.id
_entity.type
_entity.pdbx_description
1 polymer ?
#
loop_
_entity_poly.entity_id
_entity_poly.type
_entity_poly.pdbx_seq_one_letter_code
_entity_poly.pdbx_strand_id
1 'polypeptide(L)'
;RTLSDWGVEPAVVLGQGTGEVAAAVFAGALPLDEGARLITAWSRRPTTPPGPLRTRPGAVPFYSSATGGYVDGTDLDAPYWDRSMRTHPRLAEAAGALAEGRRLRVVEITPHPVAHLALRRGLDAV
;
A
#
# COMPACT_ATOMS: atom_id res chain seq x y z
N ARG A 1 15.01 -5.58 11.96
CA ARG A 1 14.01 -6.46 12.60
C ARG A 1 12.66 -6.13 11.98
N THR A 2 11.94 -7.13 11.50
CA THR A 2 10.60 -6.97 10.90
C THR A 2 9.52 -7.27 11.94
N LEU A 3 8.25 -6.99 11.62
CA LEU A 3 7.10 -7.39 12.45
C LEU A 3 7.02 -8.92 12.64
N SER A 4 7.39 -9.68 11.62
CA SER A 4 7.45 -11.15 11.66
C SER A 4 8.43 -11.68 12.70
N ASP A 5 9.57 -10.99 12.92
CA ASP A 5 10.52 -11.36 14.00
C ASP A 5 9.88 -11.28 15.40
N TRP A 6 8.75 -10.58 15.53
CA TRP A 6 7.98 -10.40 16.77
C TRP A 6 6.67 -11.23 16.76
N GLY A 7 6.51 -12.12 15.78
CA GLY A 7 5.33 -12.97 15.62
C GLY A 7 4.10 -12.25 15.09
N VAL A 8 4.26 -11.06 14.49
CA VAL A 8 3.16 -10.29 13.91
C VAL A 8 3.13 -10.50 12.39
N GLU A 9 2.20 -11.33 11.94
CA GLU A 9 1.95 -11.57 10.51
C GLU A 9 0.72 -10.79 10.03
N PRO A 10 0.87 -9.87 9.05
CA PRO A 10 -0.24 -9.10 8.53
C PRO A 10 -1.12 -9.93 7.59
N ALA A 11 -2.43 -9.86 7.79
CA ALA A 11 -3.40 -10.48 6.88
C ALA A 11 -3.59 -9.69 5.56
N VAL A 12 -3.23 -8.41 5.57
CA VAL A 12 -3.33 -7.48 4.43
C VAL A 12 -2.39 -6.31 4.65
N VAL A 13 -1.85 -5.74 3.58
CA VAL A 13 -1.18 -4.44 3.60
C VAL A 13 -1.99 -3.39 2.85
N LEU A 14 -1.93 -2.17 3.37
CA LEU A 14 -2.58 -0.98 2.85
C LEU A 14 -1.56 0.16 2.88
N GLY A 15 -1.35 0.82 1.74
CA GLY A 15 -0.48 1.98 1.64
C GLY A 15 -1.25 3.24 1.26
N GLN A 16 -0.63 4.41 1.44
CA GLN A 16 -1.19 5.70 1.04
C GLN A 16 -0.17 6.47 0.20
N GLY A 17 -0.51 6.78 -1.07
CA GLY A 17 0.39 7.48 -1.98
C GLY A 17 1.73 6.75 -2.13
N THR A 18 2.84 7.41 -1.83
CA THR A 18 4.17 6.79 -1.85
C THR A 18 4.31 5.61 -0.88
N GLY A 19 3.50 5.55 0.18
CA GLY A 19 3.43 4.41 1.10
C GLY A 19 2.96 3.11 0.44
N GLU A 20 2.24 3.17 -0.68
CA GLU A 20 1.90 1.98 -1.45
C GLU A 20 3.14 1.28 -2.03
N VAL A 21 4.21 2.02 -2.35
CA VAL A 21 5.47 1.42 -2.81
C VAL A 21 6.09 0.56 -1.72
N ALA A 22 6.12 1.07 -0.49
CA ALA A 22 6.62 0.31 0.67
C ALA A 22 5.74 -0.92 0.95
N ALA A 23 4.41 -0.78 0.87
CA ALA A 23 3.47 -1.90 1.02
C ALA A 23 3.68 -2.97 -0.06
N ALA A 24 3.89 -2.58 -1.32
CA ALA A 24 4.15 -3.49 -2.43
C ALA A 24 5.48 -4.26 -2.25
N VAL A 25 6.52 -3.59 -1.78
CA VAL A 25 7.81 -4.24 -1.46
C VAL A 25 7.64 -5.21 -0.29
N PHE A 26 6.96 -4.80 0.78
CA PHE A 26 6.70 -5.64 1.95
C PHE A 26 5.89 -6.88 1.59
N ALA A 27 4.82 -6.73 0.79
CA ALA A 27 4.02 -7.84 0.28
C ALA A 27 4.83 -8.78 -0.62
N GLY A 28 6.04 -8.40 -1.03
CA GLY A 28 6.84 -9.15 -1.97
C GLY A 28 6.44 -8.91 -3.42
N ALA A 29 5.42 -8.11 -3.72
CA ALA A 29 4.96 -7.86 -5.08
C ALA A 29 5.96 -7.06 -5.93
N LEU A 30 6.80 -6.23 -5.29
CA LEU A 30 7.96 -5.60 -5.90
C LEU A 30 9.27 -6.06 -5.22
N PRO A 31 10.33 -6.39 -5.97
CA PRO A 31 11.68 -6.47 -5.43
C PRO A 31 12.10 -5.13 -4.80
N LEU A 32 12.95 -5.19 -3.77
CA LEU A 32 13.39 -4.00 -3.03
C LEU A 32 14.05 -2.95 -3.93
N ASP A 33 14.90 -3.39 -4.87
CA ASP A 33 15.59 -2.52 -5.80
C ASP A 33 14.63 -1.89 -6.83
N GLU A 34 13.59 -2.63 -7.23
CA GLU A 34 12.54 -2.10 -8.09
C GLU A 34 11.68 -1.06 -7.37
N GLY A 35 11.31 -1.31 -6.10
CA GLY A 35 10.63 -0.32 -5.26
C GLY A 35 11.47 0.95 -5.06
N ALA A 36 12.78 0.80 -4.85
CA ALA A 36 13.71 1.93 -4.74
C ALA A 36 13.80 2.75 -6.05
N ARG A 37 13.82 2.07 -7.20
CA ARG A 37 13.78 2.71 -8.52
C ARG A 37 12.48 3.48 -8.73
N LEU A 38 11.34 2.88 -8.39
CA LEU A 38 10.02 3.49 -8.50
C LEU A 38 9.89 4.74 -7.63
N ILE A 39 10.24 4.67 -6.34
CA ILE A 39 10.11 5.83 -5.45
C ILE A 39 11.06 6.96 -5.86
N THR A 40 12.26 6.63 -6.34
CA THR A 40 13.20 7.63 -6.88
C THR A 40 12.64 8.32 -8.12
N ALA A 41 12.00 7.57 -9.02
CA ALA A 41 11.34 8.12 -10.19
C ALA A 41 10.15 9.01 -9.81
N TRP A 42 9.29 8.57 -8.88
CA TRP A 42 8.18 9.37 -8.34
C TRP A 42 8.68 10.70 -7.78
N SER A 43 9.70 10.68 -6.91
CA SER A 43 10.24 11.91 -6.31
C SER A 43 10.80 12.90 -7.35
N ARG A 44 11.30 12.42 -8.49
CA ARG A 44 11.80 13.27 -9.58
C ARG A 44 10.70 13.72 -10.55
N ARG A 45 9.70 12.87 -10.77
CA ARG A 45 8.60 13.05 -11.73
C ARG A 45 7.31 12.51 -11.11
N PRO A 46 6.56 13.35 -10.37
CA PRO A 46 5.44 12.90 -9.53
C PRO A 46 4.24 12.25 -10.24
N THR A 47 4.27 12.17 -11.57
CA THR A 47 3.18 11.67 -12.41
C THR A 47 3.69 10.80 -13.54
N THR A 48 4.88 10.21 -13.42
CA THR A 48 5.42 9.33 -14.45
C THR A 48 6.23 8.22 -13.80
N PRO A 49 5.72 6.98 -13.79
CA PRO A 49 6.49 5.84 -13.30
C PRO A 49 7.73 5.63 -14.20
N PRO A 50 8.74 4.90 -13.70
CA PRO A 50 9.82 4.45 -14.57
C PRO A 50 9.25 3.49 -15.64
N GLY A 51 10.10 3.06 -16.59
CA GLY A 51 9.73 2.03 -17.56
C GLY A 51 9.32 0.70 -16.91
N PRO A 52 9.23 -0.41 -17.67
CA PRO A 52 8.72 -1.68 -17.16
C PRO A 52 9.26 -2.05 -15.77
N LEU A 53 8.35 -2.49 -14.90
CA LEU A 53 8.61 -2.87 -13.52
C LEU A 53 8.64 -4.39 -13.42
N ARG A 54 9.53 -4.92 -12.57
CA ARG A 54 9.51 -6.33 -12.22
C ARG A 54 8.48 -6.55 -11.11
N THR A 55 7.29 -6.99 -11.51
CA THR A 55 6.20 -7.36 -10.61
C THR A 55 6.12 -8.87 -10.42
N ARG A 56 5.48 -9.32 -9.34
CA ARG A 56 5.23 -10.74 -9.05
C ARG A 56 4.04 -10.87 -8.09
N PRO A 57 3.42 -12.06 -7.96
CA PRO A 57 2.42 -12.29 -6.92
C PRO A 57 2.99 -11.94 -5.54
N GLY A 58 2.21 -11.22 -4.75
CA GLY A 58 2.56 -10.91 -3.36
C GLY A 58 2.29 -12.10 -2.43
N ALA A 59 3.12 -12.27 -1.41
CA ALA A 59 2.88 -13.22 -0.31
C ALA A 59 1.81 -12.71 0.67
N VAL A 60 1.62 -11.39 0.75
CA VAL A 60 0.59 -10.74 1.58
C VAL A 60 -0.40 -10.02 0.67
N PRO A 61 -1.72 -10.16 0.88
CA PRO A 61 -2.72 -9.42 0.12
C PRO A 61 -2.47 -7.91 0.16
N PHE A 62 -2.53 -7.28 -1.02
CA PHE A 62 -2.34 -5.84 -1.18
C PHE A 62 -3.69 -5.17 -1.45
N TYR A 63 -4.09 -4.23 -0.59
CA TYR A 63 -5.27 -3.39 -0.79
C TYR A 63 -4.82 -1.97 -1.17
N SER A 64 -5.24 -1.51 -2.34
CA SER A 64 -4.91 -0.18 -2.83
C SER A 64 -5.87 0.86 -2.25
N SER A 65 -5.32 1.90 -1.64
CA SER A 65 -6.11 3.08 -1.24
C SER A 65 -6.43 3.98 -2.44
N ALA A 66 -5.66 3.85 -3.53
CA ALA A 66 -5.89 4.59 -4.76
C ALA A 66 -7.04 4.00 -5.58
N THR A 67 -7.14 2.67 -5.70
CA THR A 67 -8.20 2.02 -6.49
C THR A 67 -9.37 1.50 -5.65
N GLY A 68 -9.24 1.46 -4.31
CA GLY A 68 -10.32 1.04 -3.42
C GLY A 68 -10.61 -0.45 -3.47
N GLY A 69 -9.58 -1.30 -3.61
CA GLY A 69 -9.75 -2.75 -3.69
C GLY A 69 -8.45 -3.52 -3.62
N TYR A 70 -8.56 -4.85 -3.60
CA TYR A 70 -7.40 -5.73 -3.73
C TYR A 70 -6.81 -5.64 -5.13
N VAL A 71 -5.48 -5.70 -5.21
CA VAL A 71 -4.73 -5.68 -6.47
C VAL A 71 -3.78 -6.86 -6.46
N ASP A 72 -3.74 -7.63 -7.55
CA ASP A 72 -2.74 -8.68 -7.70
C ASP A 72 -1.35 -8.05 -7.76
N GLY A 73 -0.37 -8.69 -7.14
CA GLY A 73 1.00 -8.20 -7.18
C GLY A 73 1.56 -8.09 -8.59
N THR A 74 1.12 -8.93 -9.54
CA THR A 74 1.52 -8.84 -10.95
C THR A 74 1.02 -7.56 -11.63
N ASP A 75 -0.07 -7.00 -11.14
CA ASP A 75 -0.74 -5.81 -11.70
C ASP A 75 -0.18 -4.50 -11.15
N LEU A 76 0.81 -4.53 -10.25
CA LEU A 76 1.50 -3.35 -9.73
C LEU A 76 2.54 -2.81 -10.73
N ASP A 77 2.13 -2.66 -11.99
CA ASP A 77 2.94 -2.27 -13.13
C ASP A 77 2.91 -0.75 -13.40
N ALA A 78 3.59 -0.30 -14.46
CA ALA A 78 3.66 1.13 -14.79
C ALA A 78 2.26 1.78 -14.96
N PRO A 79 1.29 1.19 -15.72
CA PRO A 79 -0.09 1.67 -15.73
C PRO A 79 -0.74 1.82 -14.34
N TYR A 80 -0.57 0.83 -13.45
CA TYR A 80 -1.08 0.95 -12.07
C TYR A 80 -0.49 2.15 -11.35
N TRP A 81 0.84 2.32 -11.41
CA TRP A 81 1.52 3.41 -10.70
C TRP A 81 1.23 4.77 -11.32
N ASP A 82 1.11 4.91 -12.63
CA ASP A 82 0.68 6.16 -13.27
C ASP A 82 -0.71 6.60 -12.75
N ARG A 83 -1.64 5.65 -12.63
CA ARG A 83 -2.97 5.91 -12.05
C ARG A 83 -2.90 6.24 -10.56
N SER A 84 -2.18 5.45 -9.77
CA SER A 84 -2.06 5.64 -8.30
C SER A 84 -1.44 7.01 -7.98
N MET A 85 -0.39 7.40 -8.70
CA MET A 85 0.28 8.71 -8.57
C MET A 85 -0.64 9.91 -8.80
N ARG A 86 -1.68 9.75 -9.63
CA ARG A 86 -2.64 10.81 -9.98
C ARG A 86 -3.91 10.78 -9.13
N THR A 87 -4.06 9.77 -8.29
CA THR A 87 -5.29 9.54 -7.53
C THR A 87 -5.12 9.98 -6.08
N HIS A 88 -6.10 10.70 -5.55
CA HIS A 88 -6.15 10.99 -4.12
C HIS A 88 -6.45 9.71 -3.34
N PRO A 89 -5.61 9.31 -2.39
CA PRO A 89 -5.77 8.07 -1.63
C PRO A 89 -6.99 8.16 -0.70
N ARG A 90 -7.81 7.10 -0.68
CA ARG A 90 -9.06 7.02 0.08
C ARG A 90 -8.92 6.13 1.31
N LEU A 91 -8.07 6.56 2.24
CA LEU A 91 -7.64 5.72 3.36
C LEU A 91 -8.77 5.36 4.34
N ALA A 92 -9.69 6.28 4.61
CA ALA A 92 -10.85 6.01 5.47
C ALA A 92 -11.81 4.99 4.84
N GLU A 93 -12.12 5.14 3.55
CA GLU A 93 -12.96 4.18 2.81
C GLU A 93 -12.32 2.80 2.77
N ALA A 94 -11.01 2.72 2.49
CA ALA A 94 -10.27 1.46 2.49
C ALA A 94 -10.29 0.79 3.87
N ALA A 95 -10.14 1.56 4.96
CA ALA A 95 -10.21 1.02 6.32
C ALA A 95 -11.61 0.48 6.67
N GLY A 96 -12.68 1.21 6.29
CA GLY A 96 -14.05 0.76 6.49
C GLY A 96 -14.35 -0.51 5.69
N ALA A 97 -14.00 -0.54 4.40
CA ALA A 97 -14.18 -1.72 3.55
C ALA A 97 -13.41 -2.95 4.07
N LEU A 98 -12.20 -2.75 4.58
CA LEU A 98 -11.44 -3.83 5.21
C LEU A 98 -12.00 -4.25 6.57
N ALA A 99 -12.75 -3.40 7.27
CA ALA A 99 -13.33 -3.70 8.58
C ALA A 99 -14.76 -4.23 8.50
N GLU A 100 -15.41 -4.17 7.33
CA GLU A 100 -16.80 -4.58 7.18
C GLU A 100 -17.07 -5.97 7.80
N GLY A 101 -17.90 -5.98 8.85
CA GLY A 101 -18.28 -7.17 9.60
C GLY A 101 -17.19 -7.77 10.51
N ARG A 102 -16.04 -7.11 10.71
CA ARG A 102 -14.91 -7.63 11.51
C ARG A 102 -14.10 -6.56 12.22
N ARG A 103 -13.67 -6.88 13.45
CA ARG A 103 -12.73 -6.03 14.19
C ARG A 103 -11.32 -6.14 13.57
N LEU A 104 -10.77 -5.00 13.13
CA LEU A 104 -9.37 -4.92 12.69
C LEU A 104 -8.43 -4.49 13.81
N ARG A 105 -7.19 -4.97 13.73
CA ARG A 105 -6.04 -4.39 14.42
C ARG A 105 -5.15 -3.78 13.35
N VAL A 106 -4.80 -2.51 13.50
CA VAL A 106 -4.00 -1.78 12.51
C VAL A 106 -2.67 -1.39 13.14
N VAL A 107 -1.58 -1.64 12.40
CA VAL A 107 -0.22 -1.23 12.75
C VAL A 107 0.26 -0.24 11.69
N GLU A 108 0.48 1.01 12.08
CA GLU A 108 1.01 2.04 11.18
C GLU A 108 2.55 1.99 11.18
N ILE A 109 3.16 1.77 10.02
CA ILE A 109 4.62 1.71 9.86
C ILE A 109 5.10 3.04 9.26
N THR A 110 5.50 3.96 10.14
CA THR A 110 5.91 5.33 9.81
C THR A 110 6.78 5.92 10.93
N PRO A 111 7.66 6.90 10.64
CA PRO A 111 8.39 7.64 11.68
C PRO A 111 7.49 8.49 12.59
N HIS A 112 6.32 8.90 12.10
CA HIS A 112 5.34 9.70 12.86
C HIS A 112 3.91 9.34 12.46
N PRO A 113 2.98 9.14 13.40
CA PRO A 113 1.62 8.69 13.11
C PRO A 113 0.83 9.78 12.37
N VAL A 114 0.55 9.54 11.10
CA VAL A 114 -0.15 10.48 10.20
C VAL A 114 -1.43 9.88 9.60
N ALA A 115 -1.50 8.54 9.51
CA ALA A 115 -2.66 7.83 8.98
C ALA A 115 -3.74 7.58 10.05
N HIS A 116 -3.37 7.58 11.33
CA HIS A 116 -4.25 7.22 12.45
C HIS A 116 -5.64 7.87 12.42
N LEU A 117 -5.76 9.18 12.16
CA LEU A 117 -7.05 9.86 12.14
C LEU A 117 -7.96 9.36 11.00
N ALA A 118 -7.41 9.19 9.80
CA ALA A 118 -8.15 8.69 8.65
C ALA A 118 -8.57 7.22 8.83
N LEU A 119 -7.66 6.40 9.36
CA LEU A 119 -7.94 5.00 9.69
C LEU A 119 -9.07 4.90 10.72
N ARG A 120 -9.00 5.65 11.83
CA ARG A 120 -10.06 5.66 12.85
C ARG A 120 -11.42 6.05 12.29
N ARG A 121 -11.48 7.10 11.45
CA ARG A 121 -12.74 7.51 10.82
C ARG A 121 -13.38 6.39 10.01
N GLY A 122 -12.58 5.62 9.26
CA GLY A 122 -13.09 4.48 8.49
C GLY A 122 -13.56 3.33 9.37
N LEU A 123 -12.81 3.02 10.42
CA LEU A 123 -13.12 1.94 11.35
C LEU A 123 -14.35 2.24 12.23
N ASP A 124 -14.54 3.50 12.63
CA ASP A 124 -15.67 3.93 13.47
C ASP A 124 -17.00 4.02 12.67
N ALA A 125 -16.94 3.88 11.34
CA ALA A 125 -18.09 4.02 10.44
C ALA A 125 -18.77 2.69 10.06
N VAL A 126 -18.22 1.54 10.48
CA VAL A 126 -18.70 0.18 10.12
C VAL A 126 -18.89 -0.73 11.32
#